data_AF-T0HBM2-F1
#
_entry.id   AF-T0HBM2-F1
#
_cell.length_a   1.000
_cell.length_b   1.000
_cell.length_c   1.000
_cell.angle_alpha   90.00
_cell.angle_beta   90.00
_cell.angle_gamma   90.00
#
_symmetry.space_group_name_H-M   'P 1'
#
loop_
_entity.id
_entity.type
_entity.pdbx_description
1 polymer ?
#
loop_
_entity_poly.entity_id
_entity_poly.type
_entity_poly.pdbx_seq_one_letter_code
_entity_poly.pdbx_strand_id
1 'polypeptide(L)' 'MSIVCEVAKPKTTKLAAPKPDVDNYAKGVLDAITKDGRFWSDDSQVVGLWVSKTWTEGAPGIHVAISKEL' A
#
# COMPACT_ATOMS: atom_id res chain seq x y z
N MET A 1 -10.36 -1.88 -4.03
CA MET A 1 -8.93 -2.27 -3.93
C MET A 1 -8.45 -2.13 -2.50
N SER A 2 -7.51 -2.97 -2.03
CA SER A 2 -6.86 -2.80 -0.73
C SER A 2 -5.33 -2.88 -0.79
N ILE A 3 -4.67 -2.07 0.03
CA ILE A 3 -3.22 -2.06 0.23
C ILE A 3 -2.91 -2.27 1.71
N VAL A 4 -2.09 -3.27 2.03
CA VAL A 4 -1.56 -3.53 3.38
C VAL A 4 -0.06 -3.37 3.36
N CYS A 5 0.44 -2.40 4.14
CA CYS A 5 1.86 -2.11 4.25
C CYS A 5 2.41 -2.70 5.54
N GLU A 6 3.24 -3.74 5.42
CA GLU A 6 3.96 -4.35 6.53
C GLU A 6 5.38 -3.81 6.56
N VAL A 7 5.68 -3.03 7.59
CA VAL A 7 6.95 -2.29 7.68
C VAL A 7 7.80 -2.87 8.79
N ALA A 8 9.08 -3.11 8.51
CA ALA A 8 10.01 -3.59 9.52
C ALA A 8 10.10 -2.57 10.67
N LYS A 9 9.90 -3.05 11.90
CA LYS A 9 9.95 -2.18 13.09
C LYS A 9 11.39 -1.78 13.41
N PRO A 10 11.73 -0.48 13.46
CA PRO A 10 13.03 -0.03 13.93
C PRO A 10 13.26 -0.39 15.40
N LYS A 11 14.50 -0.69 15.77
CA LYS A 11 14.87 -1.09 17.14
C LYS A 11 14.51 -0.05 18.21
N THR A 12 14.44 1.24 17.87
CA THR A 12 14.34 2.34 18.84
C THR A 12 13.14 3.27 18.62
N THR A 13 12.13 2.86 17.86
CA THR A 13 10.97 3.72 17.60
C THR A 13 10.00 3.77 18.78
N LYS A 14 9.45 4.97 19.04
CA LYS A 14 8.31 5.18 19.95
C LYS A 14 6.96 5.22 19.23
N LEU A 15 6.96 5.11 17.90
CA LEU A 15 5.74 5.23 17.09
C LEU A 15 4.91 3.95 17.19
N ALA A 16 3.61 4.12 17.45
CA ALA A 16 2.66 3.02 17.49
C ALA A 16 2.44 2.36 16.12
N ALA A 17 2.62 3.11 15.03
CA ALA A 17 2.48 2.64 13.65
C ALA A 17 3.60 3.19 12.74
N PRO A 18 3.84 2.57 11.58
CA PRO A 18 4.88 3.00 10.64
C PRO A 18 4.70 4.42 10.09
N LYS A 19 5.81 4.97 9.58
CA LYS A 19 5.83 6.12 8.66
C LYS A 19 6.23 5.63 7.26
N PRO A 20 5.88 6.34 6.18
CA PRO A 20 5.06 7.57 6.10
C PRO A 20 3.56 7.34 6.31
N ASP A 21 2.72 8.34 6.04
CA ASP A 21 1.27 8.23 6.10
C ASP A 21 0.69 7.32 5.00
N VAL A 22 -0.52 6.80 5.22
CA VAL A 22 -1.12 5.78 4.35
C VAL A 22 -1.34 6.28 2.92
N ASP A 23 -1.55 7.58 2.74
CA ASP A 23 -1.66 8.24 1.45
C ASP A 23 -0.36 8.19 0.63
N ASN A 24 0.81 8.28 1.29
CA ASN A 24 2.10 8.20 0.64
C ASN A 24 2.37 6.77 0.13
N TYR A 25 1.98 5.77 0.92
CA TYR A 25 2.02 4.38 0.46
C TYR A 25 1.05 4.15 -0.70
N ALA A 26 -0.19 4.63 -0.57
CA ALA A 26 -1.20 4.54 -1.62
C ALA A 26 -0.66 5.12 -2.94
N LYS A 27 -0.14 6.35 -2.89
CA LYS A 27 0.42 7.03 -4.05
C LYS A 27 1.53 6.22 -4.71
N GLY A 28 2.50 5.74 -3.93
CA GLY A 28 3.62 4.96 -4.48
C GLY A 28 3.18 3.66 -5.16
N VAL A 29 2.21 2.97 -4.59
CA VAL A 29 1.66 1.72 -5.16
C VAL A 29 0.85 1.99 -6.42
N LEU A 30 -0.03 2.99 -6.40
CA LEU A 30 -0.84 3.37 -7.56
C LEU A 30 0.06 3.82 -8.72
N ASP A 31 1.02 4.71 -8.46
CA ASP A 31 1.99 5.18 -9.45
C ASP A 31 2.78 4.00 -10.05
N ALA A 32 3.16 3.01 -9.25
CA ALA A 32 3.92 1.84 -9.71
C ALA A 32 3.09 0.90 -10.60
N ILE A 33 1.83 0.62 -10.22
CA ILE A 33 0.94 -0.24 -11.02
C ILE A 33 0.56 0.45 -12.34
N THR A 34 0.28 1.75 -12.31
CA THR A 34 0.00 2.55 -13.52
C THR A 34 1.19 2.54 -14.48
N LYS A 35 2.42 2.73 -13.97
CA LYS A 35 3.65 2.67 -14.79
C LYS A 35 3.92 1.28 -15.37
N ASP A 36 3.56 0.23 -14.64
CA ASP A 36 3.68 -1.14 -15.14
C ASP A 36 2.72 -1.42 -16.30
N GLY A 37 1.52 -0.79 -16.30
CA GLY A 37 0.58 -0.79 -17.40
C GLY A 37 -0.11 -2.14 -17.70
N ARG A 38 0.15 -3.19 -16.90
CA ARG A 38 -0.42 -4.54 -17.12
C ARG A 38 -1.78 -4.76 -16.47
N PHE A 39 -2.12 -4.00 -15.42
CA PHE A 39 -3.35 -4.19 -14.63
C PHE A 39 -4.47 -3.22 -15.00
N TRP A 40 -4.13 -1.96 -15.24
CA TRP A 40 -5.04 -0.89 -15.66
C TRP A 40 -4.27 0.15 -16.48
N SER A 41 -4.97 1.04 -17.17
CA SER A 41 -4.34 2.12 -17.94
C SER A 41 -4.00 3.34 -17.09
N ASP A 42 -4.81 3.63 -16.07
CA ASP A 42 -4.66 4.81 -15.22
C ASP A 42 -5.23 4.54 -13.82
N ASP A 43 -4.66 5.14 -12.78
CA ASP A 43 -5.12 4.95 -11.40
C ASP A 43 -6.48 5.62 -11.11
N SER A 44 -6.97 6.49 -12.00
CA SER A 44 -8.37 6.97 -12.00
C SER A 44 -9.42 5.86 -12.09
N GLN A 45 -9.04 4.65 -12.52
CA GLN A 45 -9.92 3.49 -12.52
C GLN A 45 -10.16 2.93 -11.10
N VAL A 46 -9.37 3.35 -10.09
CA VAL A 46 -9.55 2.94 -8.69
C VAL A 46 -10.60 3.84 -8.02
N VAL A 47 -11.85 3.37 -8.01
CA VAL A 47 -12.97 4.11 -7.41
C VAL A 47 -13.15 3.88 -5.91
N GLY A 48 -12.45 2.88 -5.35
CA GLY A 48 -12.52 2.53 -3.94
C GLY A 48 -11.20 1.94 -3.45
N LEU A 49 -10.64 2.53 -2.40
CA LEU A 49 -9.33 2.16 -1.85
C LEU A 49 -9.35 2.10 -0.32
N TRP A 50 -8.95 0.94 0.22
CA TRP A 50 -8.65 0.77 1.64
C TRP A 50 -7.14 0.63 1.85
N VAL A 51 -6.56 1.40 2.76
CA VAL A 51 -5.12 1.36 3.04
C VAL A 51 -4.86 1.22 4.52
N SER A 52 -3.95 0.31 4.87
CA SER A 52 -3.49 0.13 6.25
C SER A 52 -1.98 -0.02 6.29
N LYS A 53 -1.38 0.35 7.43
CA LYS A 53 0.05 0.19 7.71
C LYS A 53 0.24 -0.39 9.10
N THR A 54 1.14 -1.36 9.21
CA THR A 54 1.48 -1.99 10.49
C THR A 54 2.96 -2.27 10.58
N TRP A 55 3.46 -2.33 11.81
CA TRP A 55 4.77 -2.93 12.07
C TRP A 55 4.68 -4.43 11.86
N THR A 56 5.74 -5.03 11.34
CA THR A 56 5.91 -6.49 11.27
C THR A 56 7.24 -6.91 11.90
N GLU A 57 7.25 -8.09 12.51
CA GLU A 57 8.46 -8.81 12.92
C GLU A 57 8.90 -9.83 11.86
N GLY A 58 8.06 -10.08 10.85
CA GLY A 58 8.35 -10.93 9.71
C GLY A 58 9.01 -10.17 8.54
N ALA A 59 8.94 -10.76 7.35
CA ALA A 59 9.43 -10.12 6.14
C ALA A 59 8.56 -8.89 5.80
N PRO A 60 9.14 -7.69 5.68
CA PRO A 60 8.38 -6.50 5.28
C PRO A 60 7.91 -6.61 3.83
N GLY A 61 6.78 -5.99 3.52
CA GLY A 61 6.18 -6.07 2.20
C GLY A 61 4.97 -5.17 2.01
N ILE A 62 4.56 -5.03 0.75
CA ILE A 62 3.31 -4.38 0.38
C ILE A 62 2.43 -5.45 -0.27
N HIS A 63 1.27 -5.69 0.33
CA HIS A 63 0.29 -6.64 -0.18
C HIS A 63 -0.85 -5.87 -0.83
N VAL A 64 -1.16 -6.22 -2.07
CA VAL A 64 -2.15 -5.53 -2.89
C VAL A 64 -3.22 -6.53 -3.32
N ALA A 65 -4.48 -6.20 -3.06
CA ALA A 65 -5.62 -6.94 -3.58
C ALA A 65 -6.45 -6.04 -4.49
N ILE A 66 -6.62 -6.50 -5.74
CA ILE A 66 -7.40 -5.81 -6.77
C ILE A 66 -8.61 -6.69 -7.08
N SER A 67 -9.80 -6.15 -6.83
CA SER A 67 -11.07 -6.74 -7.25
C SER A 67 -11.68 -5.85 -8.33
N LYS A 68 -12.28 -6.49 -9.34
CA LYS A 68 -13.27 -5.81 -10.18
C LYS A 68 -14.59 -5.92 -9.46
N GLU A 69 -15.10 -4.81 -8.94
CA GLU A 69 -16.53 -4.73 -8.66
C GLU A 69 -17.25 -4.60 -10.02
N LEU A 70 -18.22 -5.49 -10.25
CA LEU A 70 -19.07 -5.53 -11.44
C LEU A 70 -20.18 -4.49 -11.32
#